data_AF-A0A8I1NHP7-F1
#
_entry.id   AF-A0A8I1NHP7-F1
#
_cell.length_a   1.000
_cell.length_b   1.000
_cell.length_c   1.000
_cell.angle_alpha   90.00
_cell.angle_beta   90.00
_cell.angle_gamma   90.00
#
_symmetry.space_group_name_H-M   'P 1'
#
loop_
_entity.id
_entity.type
_entity.pdbx_description
1 polymer ?
#
loop_
_entity_poly.entity_id
_entity_poly.type
_entity_poly.pdbx_seq_one_letter_code
_entity_poly.pdbx_strand_id
1 'polypeptide(L)'
;MNTGDPAARPKRPKTKARLEQLITQWQKDSGYPVSRLNLRIAAMMIAGALARVVGPEGRAAFATKGGIAMELRMRGQARATNDIDLVLRGDADQLADLLDEGLAAPYEGFSFRRGEITSLPRRAEFRKVKVQVIFAGRVLSSPQLEISPAETGHEKFTAIPGLPLDAVGLDGPETVLVLDTRWQIAQKLHAVTEEYPDGYENPRFRDLVDLQLLEALEADLPTARQACEQVFTARGGQTWPPRLVAQPSWREGYAALAEELHMSPTDVETAVDTVQAFIDRIATA
;
A
#
# COMPACT_ATOMS: atom_id res chain seq x y z
N MET A 1 4.81 -15.68 -28.86
CA MET A 1 3.52 -15.74 -28.14
C MET A 1 3.30 -17.19 -27.74
N ASN A 2 3.59 -17.53 -26.48
CA ASN A 2 3.31 -18.85 -25.93
C ASN A 2 1.99 -18.74 -25.18
N THR A 3 0.88 -19.01 -25.86
CA THR A 3 -0.45 -19.13 -25.26
C THR A 3 -0.52 -20.49 -24.56
N GLY A 4 0.17 -20.61 -23.42
CA GLY A 4 0.00 -21.74 -22.52
C GLY A 4 -1.40 -21.66 -21.88
N ASP A 5 -2.14 -22.74 -21.97
CA ASP A 5 -3.38 -22.96 -21.23
C ASP A 5 -3.16 -22.57 -19.75
N PRO A 6 -4.00 -21.74 -19.11
CA PRO A 6 -3.79 -21.36 -17.71
C PRO A 6 -3.70 -22.63 -16.88
N ALA A 7 -2.55 -22.83 -16.22
CA ALA A 7 -2.32 -24.00 -15.38
C ALA A 7 -3.49 -24.16 -14.39
N ALA A 8 -4.09 -25.35 -14.38
CA ALA A 8 -5.25 -25.62 -13.53
C ALA A 8 -4.94 -25.25 -12.06
N ARG A 9 -5.88 -24.55 -11.42
CA ARG A 9 -5.73 -24.09 -10.02
C ARG A 9 -5.29 -25.26 -9.13
N PRO A 10 -4.12 -25.18 -8.47
CA PRO A 10 -3.67 -26.24 -7.58
C PRO A 10 -4.63 -26.42 -6.41
N LYS A 11 -4.73 -27.64 -5.90
CA LYS A 11 -5.48 -27.92 -4.66
C LYS A 11 -4.90 -27.10 -3.52
N ARG A 12 -5.78 -26.65 -2.62
CA ARG A 12 -5.41 -25.90 -1.41
C ARG A 12 -4.31 -26.63 -0.62
N PRO A 13 -3.18 -25.97 -0.32
CA PRO A 13 -2.10 -26.59 0.42
C PRO A 13 -2.56 -26.93 1.84
N LYS A 14 -2.09 -28.05 2.38
CA LYS A 14 -2.36 -28.47 3.77
C LYS A 14 -1.14 -28.33 4.68
N THR A 15 0.03 -28.08 4.11
CA THR A 15 1.30 -27.96 4.82
C THR A 15 2.04 -26.72 4.33
N LYS A 16 2.86 -26.13 5.21
CA LYS A 16 3.74 -25.02 4.83
C LYS A 16 4.69 -25.40 3.69
N ALA A 17 5.30 -26.57 3.74
CA ALA A 17 6.20 -27.03 2.68
C ALA A 17 5.53 -27.07 1.30
N ARG A 18 4.26 -27.51 1.23
CA ARG A 18 3.52 -27.50 -0.03
C ARG A 18 3.18 -26.07 -0.48
N LEU A 19 2.80 -25.18 0.44
CA LEU A 19 2.58 -23.77 0.11
C LEU A 19 3.86 -23.11 -0.40
N GLU A 20 5.00 -23.32 0.25
CA GLU A 20 6.30 -22.79 -0.19
C GLU A 20 6.69 -23.30 -1.58
N GLN A 21 6.46 -24.58 -1.88
CA GLN A 21 6.68 -25.12 -3.22
C GLN A 21 5.81 -24.42 -4.27
N LEU A 22 4.53 -24.16 -3.97
CA LEU A 22 3.63 -23.45 -4.87
C LEU A 22 4.06 -21.98 -5.05
N ILE A 23 4.57 -21.33 -3.99
CA ILE A 23 5.12 -19.97 -4.07
C ILE A 23 6.38 -19.94 -4.94
N THR A 24 7.28 -20.92 -4.81
CA THR A 24 8.45 -21.05 -5.69
C THR A 24 8.05 -21.27 -7.14
N GLN A 25 6.98 -22.05 -7.41
CA GLN A 25 6.47 -22.19 -8.77
C GLN A 25 5.90 -20.86 -9.27
N TRP A 26 5.09 -20.19 -8.45
CA TRP A 26 4.53 -18.88 -8.79
C TRP A 26 5.62 -17.82 -9.05
N GLN A 27 6.73 -17.85 -8.31
CA GLN A 27 7.90 -17.02 -8.56
C GLN A 27 8.48 -17.25 -9.96
N LYS A 28 8.64 -18.52 -10.37
CA LYS A 28 9.15 -18.86 -11.71
C LYS A 28 8.22 -18.40 -12.82
N ASP A 29 6.92 -18.53 -12.60
CA ASP A 29 5.91 -18.22 -13.62
C ASP A 29 5.68 -16.70 -13.76
N SER A 30 5.75 -15.96 -12.66
CA SER A 30 5.47 -14.51 -12.64
C SER A 30 6.71 -13.62 -12.67
N GLY A 31 7.88 -14.16 -12.37
CA GLY A 31 9.11 -13.38 -12.16
C GLY A 31 9.15 -12.58 -10.85
N TYR A 32 8.07 -12.54 -10.07
CA TYR A 32 8.04 -11.80 -8.81
C TYR A 32 8.92 -12.47 -7.74
N PRO A 33 9.69 -11.70 -6.96
CA PRO A 33 10.44 -12.24 -5.83
C PRO A 33 9.54 -12.94 -4.80
N VAL A 34 10.03 -14.02 -4.19
CA VAL A 34 9.31 -14.76 -3.14
C VAL A 34 8.90 -13.85 -1.98
N SER A 35 9.71 -12.85 -1.64
CA SER A 35 9.37 -11.85 -0.61
C SER A 35 8.10 -11.08 -0.95
N ARG A 36 7.93 -10.63 -2.21
CA ARG A 36 6.73 -9.93 -2.69
C ARG A 36 5.51 -10.86 -2.69
N LEU A 37 5.66 -12.11 -3.12
CA LEU A 37 4.57 -13.09 -3.11
C LEU A 37 4.13 -13.44 -1.68
N ASN A 38 5.09 -13.59 -0.76
CA ASN A 38 4.81 -13.79 0.67
C ASN A 38 4.10 -12.58 1.28
N LEU A 39 4.51 -11.35 0.92
CA LEU A 39 3.86 -10.13 1.38
C LEU A 39 2.44 -10.03 0.84
N ARG A 40 2.21 -10.36 -0.44
CA ARG A 40 0.87 -10.41 -1.05
C ARG A 40 -0.05 -11.37 -0.31
N ILE A 41 0.40 -12.61 -0.05
CA ILE A 41 -0.36 -13.59 0.73
C ILE A 41 -0.66 -13.02 2.12
N ALA A 42 0.36 -12.52 2.81
CA ALA A 42 0.21 -11.97 4.16
C ALA A 42 -0.78 -10.80 4.21
N ALA A 43 -0.69 -9.86 3.27
CA ALA A 43 -1.58 -8.71 3.16
C ALA A 43 -3.03 -9.13 2.95
N MET A 44 -3.29 -10.12 2.10
CA MET A 44 -4.65 -10.63 1.89
C MET A 44 -5.20 -11.36 3.12
N MET A 45 -4.38 -12.17 3.79
CA MET A 45 -4.81 -12.87 5.00
C MET A 45 -5.09 -11.89 6.15
N ILE A 46 -4.23 -10.88 6.32
CA ILE A 46 -4.42 -9.82 7.32
C ILE A 46 -5.64 -8.97 6.97
N ALA A 47 -5.81 -8.56 5.71
CA ALA A 47 -6.97 -7.77 5.30
C ALA A 47 -8.29 -8.52 5.55
N GLY A 48 -8.36 -9.81 5.21
CA GLY A 48 -9.53 -10.65 5.48
C GLY A 48 -9.79 -10.83 6.99
N ALA A 49 -8.73 -11.00 7.79
CA ALA A 49 -8.85 -11.08 9.24
C ALA A 49 -9.35 -9.77 9.87
N LEU A 50 -8.79 -8.63 9.44
CA LEU A 50 -9.15 -7.31 9.96
C LEU A 50 -10.51 -6.79 9.43
N ALA A 51 -11.02 -7.31 8.32
CA ALA A 51 -12.30 -6.91 7.74
C ALA A 51 -13.50 -7.15 8.66
N ARG A 52 -13.38 -8.10 9.61
CA ARG A 52 -14.42 -8.38 10.61
C ARG A 52 -14.45 -7.39 11.77
N VAL A 53 -13.40 -6.58 11.94
CA VAL A 53 -13.29 -5.63 13.05
C VAL A 53 -14.03 -4.36 12.70
N VAL A 54 -14.98 -4.00 13.55
CA VAL A 54 -15.85 -2.84 13.35
C VAL A 54 -15.61 -1.88 14.50
N GLY A 55 -15.27 -0.63 14.18
CA GLY A 55 -15.11 0.42 15.19
C GLY A 55 -16.45 0.85 15.80
N PRO A 56 -16.43 1.72 16.82
CA PRO A 56 -17.63 2.14 17.57
C PRO A 56 -18.77 2.70 16.70
N GLU A 57 -18.44 3.29 15.55
CA GLU A 57 -19.41 3.85 14.59
C GLU A 57 -20.03 2.81 13.65
N GLY A 58 -19.83 1.51 13.87
CA GLY A 58 -20.40 0.46 13.01
C GLY A 58 -19.71 0.33 11.64
N ARG A 59 -18.54 0.96 11.47
CA ARG A 59 -17.72 0.90 10.25
C ARG A 59 -16.45 0.06 10.46
N ALA A 60 -15.96 -0.61 9.42
CA ALA A 60 -14.71 -1.36 9.49
C ALA A 60 -13.57 -0.51 10.09
N ALA A 61 -12.84 -1.04 11.07
CA ALA A 61 -11.83 -0.30 11.82
C ALA A 61 -10.55 -0.04 11.01
N PHE A 62 -10.25 -0.87 10.01
CA PHE A 62 -9.04 -0.79 9.21
C PHE A 62 -9.34 -0.63 7.73
N ALA A 63 -8.52 0.14 7.03
CA ALA A 63 -8.48 0.18 5.57
C ALA A 63 -7.03 0.15 5.08
N THR A 64 -6.79 -0.45 3.92
CA THR A 64 -5.47 -0.55 3.31
C THR A 64 -5.10 0.72 2.54
N LYS A 65 -3.84 1.17 2.64
CA LYS A 65 -3.29 2.26 1.82
C LYS A 65 -1.94 1.85 1.24
N GLY A 66 -1.19 2.82 0.70
CA GLY A 66 0.20 2.65 0.31
C GLY A 66 0.42 1.59 -0.77
N GLY A 67 1.53 0.87 -0.70
CA GLY A 67 1.99 -0.01 -1.78
C GLY A 67 1.04 -1.17 -2.09
N ILE A 68 0.40 -1.75 -1.08
CA ILE A 68 -0.59 -2.83 -1.28
C ILE A 68 -1.85 -2.30 -1.97
N ALA A 69 -2.30 -1.09 -1.61
CA ALA A 69 -3.44 -0.47 -2.30
C ALA A 69 -3.11 -0.12 -3.76
N MET A 70 -1.86 0.22 -4.08
CA MET A 70 -1.39 0.36 -5.46
C MET A 70 -1.41 -0.99 -6.19
N GLU A 71 -0.93 -2.06 -5.56
CA GLU A 71 -0.91 -3.39 -6.18
C GLU A 71 -2.33 -3.92 -6.48
N LEU A 72 -3.28 -3.69 -5.57
CA LEU A 72 -4.69 -4.05 -5.76
C LEU A 72 -5.30 -3.37 -7.00
N ARG A 73 -4.92 -2.12 -7.29
CA ARG A 73 -5.44 -1.35 -8.43
C ARG A 73 -4.72 -1.66 -9.74
N MET A 74 -3.38 -1.70 -9.71
CA MET A 74 -2.55 -1.73 -10.93
C MET A 74 -2.17 -3.16 -11.36
N ARG A 75 -2.56 -4.19 -10.60
CA ARG A 75 -2.41 -5.63 -10.90
C ARG A 75 -1.11 -6.00 -11.62
N GLY A 76 0.02 -5.67 -11.01
CA GLY A 76 1.35 -6.07 -11.47
C GLY A 76 2.22 -4.94 -12.02
N GLN A 77 1.66 -3.74 -12.26
CA GLN A 77 2.41 -2.54 -12.63
C GLN A 77 2.85 -1.70 -11.42
N ALA A 78 2.40 -2.05 -10.22
CA ALA A 78 2.86 -1.39 -8.99
C ALA A 78 4.28 -1.84 -8.63
N ARG A 79 5.09 -0.90 -8.16
CA ARG A 79 6.41 -1.18 -7.56
C ARG A 79 6.33 -2.18 -6.41
N ALA A 80 7.45 -2.85 -6.16
CA ALA A 80 7.59 -3.64 -4.95
C ALA A 80 7.41 -2.77 -3.68
N THR A 81 6.73 -3.33 -2.68
CA THR A 81 6.60 -2.80 -1.33
C THR A 81 7.05 -3.85 -0.32
N ASN A 82 7.50 -3.41 0.84
CA ASN A 82 7.90 -4.29 1.95
C ASN A 82 6.94 -4.21 3.14
N ASP A 83 6.10 -3.17 3.17
CA ASP A 83 5.24 -2.86 4.29
C ASP A 83 3.76 -3.03 3.91
N ILE A 84 2.94 -3.30 4.93
CA ILE A 84 1.48 -3.27 4.84
C ILE A 84 1.01 -1.99 5.51
N ASP A 85 0.66 -1.00 4.70
CA ASP A 85 0.15 0.27 5.21
C ASP A 85 -1.35 0.21 5.46
N LEU A 86 -1.78 0.57 6.67
CA LEU A 86 -3.17 0.64 7.09
C LEU A 86 -3.54 2.04 7.58
N VAL A 87 -4.81 2.38 7.45
CA VAL A 87 -5.47 3.50 8.11
C VAL A 87 -6.36 2.93 9.21
N LEU A 88 -6.16 3.40 10.44
CA LEU A 88 -7.09 3.18 11.54
C LEU A 88 -8.23 4.19 11.45
N ARG A 89 -9.45 3.66 11.44
CA ARG A 89 -10.71 4.38 11.33
C ARG A 89 -11.36 4.47 12.72
N GLY A 90 -10.97 5.47 13.49
CA GLY A 90 -11.47 5.67 14.86
C GLY A 90 -10.37 6.13 15.80
N ASP A 91 -10.54 5.79 17.08
CA ASP A 91 -9.64 6.19 18.16
C ASP A 91 -8.32 5.39 18.14
N ALA A 92 -7.19 6.11 18.17
CA ALA A 92 -5.85 5.53 18.20
C ALA A 92 -5.56 4.75 19.48
N ASP A 93 -6.22 5.09 20.60
CA ASP A 93 -6.04 4.41 21.88
C ASP A 93 -6.63 2.99 21.86
N GLN A 94 -7.58 2.73 20.96
CA GLN A 94 -8.18 1.41 20.76
C GLN A 94 -7.39 0.49 19.82
N LEU A 95 -6.27 0.96 19.25
CA LEU A 95 -5.54 0.21 18.22
C LEU A 95 -5.14 -1.20 18.68
N ALA A 96 -4.65 -1.34 19.91
CA ALA A 96 -4.20 -2.64 20.43
C ALA A 96 -5.34 -3.64 20.50
N ASP A 97 -6.47 -3.23 21.08
CA ASP A 97 -7.67 -4.06 21.25
C ASP A 97 -8.26 -4.45 19.89
N LEU A 98 -8.37 -3.49 18.96
CA LEU A 98 -8.90 -3.73 17.62
C LEU A 98 -8.01 -4.69 16.80
N LEU A 99 -6.68 -4.59 16.95
CA LEU A 99 -5.76 -5.55 16.33
C LEU A 99 -5.89 -6.93 16.98
N ASP A 100 -6.01 -7.01 18.31
CA ASP A 100 -6.14 -8.29 19.01
C ASP A 100 -7.44 -9.00 18.63
N GLU A 101 -8.56 -8.28 18.56
CA GLU A 101 -9.84 -8.79 18.06
C GLU A 101 -9.70 -9.29 16.62
N GLY A 102 -9.13 -8.47 15.74
CA GLY A 102 -8.95 -8.78 14.33
C GLY A 102 -8.02 -9.94 14.06
N LEU A 103 -7.07 -10.22 14.95
CA LEU A 103 -6.07 -11.27 14.79
C LEU A 103 -6.35 -12.52 15.64
N ALA A 104 -7.35 -12.49 16.52
CA ALA A 104 -7.67 -13.59 17.45
C ALA A 104 -8.11 -14.89 16.75
N ALA A 105 -9.10 -14.81 15.85
CA ALA A 105 -9.56 -15.96 15.08
C ALA A 105 -8.78 -16.11 13.77
N PRO A 106 -8.49 -17.36 13.33
CA PRO A 106 -7.88 -17.60 12.03
C PRO A 106 -8.69 -17.03 10.85
N TYR A 107 -8.00 -16.76 9.75
CA TYR A 107 -8.62 -16.43 8.46
C TYR A 107 -8.06 -17.37 7.40
N GLU A 108 -8.92 -18.09 6.69
CA GLU A 108 -8.51 -18.99 5.59
C GLU A 108 -7.38 -19.98 5.99
N GLY A 109 -7.42 -20.49 7.23
CA GLY A 109 -6.42 -21.44 7.76
C GLY A 109 -5.09 -20.80 8.17
N PHE A 110 -4.99 -19.47 8.14
CA PHE A 110 -3.87 -18.70 8.69
C PHE A 110 -4.23 -18.16 10.08
N SER A 111 -3.29 -18.28 11.02
CA SER A 111 -3.36 -17.62 12.31
C SER A 111 -2.31 -16.52 12.41
N PHE A 112 -2.47 -15.63 13.38
CA PHE A 112 -1.69 -14.41 13.47
C PHE A 112 -1.12 -14.23 14.87
N ARG A 113 0.07 -13.64 14.96
CA ARG A 113 0.64 -13.19 16.23
C ARG A 113 1.34 -11.86 16.02
N ARG A 114 0.79 -10.79 16.61
CA ARG A 114 1.45 -9.48 16.59
C ARG A 114 2.52 -9.38 17.67
N GLY A 115 3.54 -8.59 17.40
CA GLY A 115 4.50 -8.13 18.40
C GLY A 115 4.01 -6.89 19.14
N GLU A 116 4.97 -6.19 19.75
CA GLU A 116 4.75 -4.89 20.38
C GLU A 116 4.40 -3.82 19.33
N ILE A 117 3.47 -2.94 19.70
CA ILE A 117 3.10 -1.77 18.92
C ILE A 117 4.01 -0.62 19.36
N THR A 118 4.74 -0.04 18.42
CA THR A 118 5.68 1.07 18.70
C THR A 118 5.40 2.25 17.79
N SER A 119 5.77 3.46 18.19
CA SER A 119 5.67 4.65 17.33
C SER A 119 6.79 4.71 16.29
N LEU A 120 6.55 5.40 15.17
CA LEU A 120 7.60 5.66 14.18
C LEU A 120 8.47 6.87 14.62
N PRO A 121 9.80 6.82 14.38
CA PRO A 121 10.64 8.01 14.52
C PRO A 121 10.12 9.15 13.63
N ARG A 122 10.01 10.36 14.19
CA ARG A 122 9.53 11.59 13.50
C ARG A 122 8.06 11.57 13.05
N ARG A 123 7.30 10.51 13.35
CA ARG A 123 5.85 10.36 13.10
C ARG A 123 5.20 9.65 14.27
N ALA A 124 5.10 10.36 15.39
CA ALA A 124 4.67 9.80 16.66
C ALA A 124 3.20 9.34 16.66
N GLU A 125 2.40 9.79 15.70
CA GLU A 125 1.03 9.38 15.43
C GLU A 125 0.95 8.07 14.64
N PHE A 126 1.99 7.71 13.90
CA PHE A 126 2.06 6.42 13.21
C PHE A 126 2.49 5.34 14.18
N ARG A 127 1.99 4.12 13.96
CA ARG A 127 2.34 2.93 14.72
C ARG A 127 2.90 1.87 13.80
N LYS A 128 3.93 1.16 14.24
CA LYS A 128 4.44 -0.04 13.58
C LYS A 128 4.26 -1.26 14.47
N VAL A 129 3.89 -2.37 13.85
CA VAL A 129 3.78 -3.66 14.53
C VAL A 129 4.14 -4.77 13.56
N LYS A 130 5.01 -5.68 14.01
CA LYS A 130 5.36 -6.88 13.24
C LYS A 130 4.32 -7.95 13.51
N VAL A 131 3.75 -8.55 12.46
CA VAL A 131 2.73 -9.61 12.60
C VAL A 131 3.25 -10.88 11.98
N GLN A 132 3.42 -11.94 12.77
CA GLN A 132 3.67 -13.28 12.25
C GLN A 132 2.41 -13.82 11.60
N VAL A 133 2.51 -14.20 10.33
CA VAL A 133 1.46 -14.89 9.58
C VAL A 133 1.81 -16.37 9.56
N ILE A 134 0.97 -17.19 10.18
CA ILE A 134 1.27 -18.59 10.52
C ILE A 134 0.34 -19.50 9.71
N PHE A 135 0.93 -20.46 8.99
CA PHE A 135 0.20 -21.45 8.21
C PHE A 135 0.57 -22.86 8.64
N ALA A 136 -0.42 -23.71 8.91
CA ALA A 136 -0.20 -25.08 9.40
C ALA A 136 0.78 -25.13 10.60
N GLY A 137 0.63 -24.20 11.54
CA GLY A 137 1.44 -24.12 12.77
C GLY A 137 2.88 -23.59 12.59
N ARG A 138 3.25 -23.12 11.40
CA ARG A 138 4.59 -22.59 11.10
C ARG A 138 4.50 -21.16 10.56
N VAL A 139 5.38 -20.28 11.00
CA VAL A 139 5.46 -18.89 10.49
C VAL A 139 5.83 -18.93 9.00
N LEU A 140 4.96 -18.40 8.14
CA LEU A 140 5.22 -18.20 6.72
C LEU A 140 6.05 -16.93 6.49
N SER A 141 5.58 -15.82 7.06
CA SER A 141 6.22 -14.51 6.95
C SER A 141 5.92 -13.66 8.18
N SER A 142 6.59 -12.52 8.29
CA SER A 142 6.38 -11.60 9.42
C SER A 142 6.44 -10.15 8.93
N PRO A 143 5.44 -9.70 8.13
CA PRO A 143 5.40 -8.34 7.62
C PRO A 143 5.36 -7.30 8.75
N GLN A 144 5.88 -6.12 8.44
CA GLN A 144 5.64 -4.91 9.22
C GLN A 144 4.34 -4.29 8.75
N LEU A 145 3.45 -4.03 9.70
CA LEU A 145 2.27 -3.20 9.49
C LEU A 145 2.63 -1.79 9.94
N GLU A 146 2.40 -0.80 9.09
CA GLU A 146 2.45 0.61 9.43
C GLU A 146 1.03 1.16 9.44
N ILE A 147 0.62 1.74 10.56
CA ILE A 147 -0.76 2.11 10.82
C ILE A 147 -0.77 3.59 11.16
N SER A 148 -1.48 4.38 10.35
CA SER A 148 -1.72 5.79 10.65
C SER A 148 -3.17 6.01 11.08
N PRO A 149 -3.47 7.03 11.90
CA PRO A 149 -4.84 7.50 12.03
C PRO A 149 -5.36 8.04 10.69
N ALA A 150 -6.68 8.23 10.60
CA ALA A 150 -7.26 9.13 9.61
C ALA A 150 -6.81 10.57 9.92
N GLU A 151 -6.46 11.34 8.89
CA GLU A 151 -5.73 12.62 9.05
C GLU A 151 -6.66 13.84 8.96
N THR A 152 -7.75 13.73 8.19
CA THR A 152 -8.64 14.86 7.86
C THR A 152 -10.06 14.69 8.40
N GLY A 153 -10.47 13.47 8.76
CA GLY A 153 -11.85 13.16 9.13
C GLY A 153 -12.82 13.09 7.94
N HIS A 154 -12.35 13.43 6.74
CA HIS A 154 -13.12 13.41 5.51
C HIS A 154 -12.75 12.24 4.59
N GLU A 155 -11.78 11.41 5.00
CA GLU A 155 -11.32 10.27 4.22
C GLU A 155 -12.50 9.39 3.78
N LYS A 156 -12.46 9.03 2.51
CA LYS A 156 -13.37 8.04 1.93
C LYS A 156 -12.58 6.78 1.62
N PHE A 157 -13.31 5.68 1.64
CA PHE A 157 -12.75 4.35 1.48
C PHE A 157 -13.64 3.57 0.54
N THR A 158 -13.01 2.78 -0.33
CA THR A 158 -13.68 2.03 -1.39
C THR A 158 -13.33 0.56 -1.23
N ALA A 159 -14.32 -0.32 -1.30
CA ALA A 159 -14.08 -1.76 -1.37
C ALA A 159 -13.72 -2.12 -2.81
N ILE A 160 -12.56 -2.73 -3.02
CA ILE A 160 -12.09 -3.19 -4.33
C ILE A 160 -11.74 -4.68 -4.28
N PRO A 161 -11.77 -5.41 -5.42
CA PRO A 161 -11.43 -6.84 -5.41
C PRO A 161 -10.06 -7.13 -4.80
N GLY A 162 -9.96 -8.20 -4.01
CA GLY A 162 -8.70 -8.67 -3.43
C GLY A 162 -7.68 -9.12 -4.48
N LEU A 163 -6.41 -9.24 -4.07
CA LEU A 163 -5.36 -9.80 -4.94
C LEU A 163 -5.57 -11.30 -5.11
N PRO A 164 -5.52 -11.82 -6.36
CA PRO A 164 -5.72 -13.24 -6.61
C PRO A 164 -4.59 -14.08 -6.02
N LEU A 165 -4.95 -15.20 -5.40
CA LEU A 165 -4.04 -16.19 -4.81
C LEU A 165 -4.20 -17.59 -5.44
N ASP A 166 -4.83 -17.66 -6.61
CA ASP A 166 -5.14 -18.91 -7.31
C ASP A 166 -3.88 -19.73 -7.61
N ALA A 167 -2.77 -19.07 -7.94
CA ALA A 167 -1.48 -19.71 -8.22
C ALA A 167 -0.97 -20.61 -7.09
N VAL A 168 -1.44 -20.38 -5.85
CA VAL A 168 -1.08 -21.17 -4.67
C VAL A 168 -2.28 -21.91 -4.07
N GLY A 169 -3.43 -21.93 -4.76
CA GLY A 169 -4.61 -22.66 -4.33
C GLY A 169 -5.25 -22.10 -3.06
N LEU A 170 -5.00 -20.82 -2.74
CA LEU A 170 -5.61 -20.13 -1.60
C LEU A 170 -6.76 -19.26 -2.07
N ASP A 171 -7.68 -18.98 -1.16
CA ASP A 171 -8.73 -17.98 -1.33
C ASP A 171 -8.33 -16.75 -0.52
N GLY A 172 -8.52 -15.55 -1.09
CA GLY A 172 -8.35 -14.27 -0.41
C GLY A 172 -9.70 -13.66 -0.04
N PRO A 173 -9.72 -12.49 0.63
CA PRO A 173 -10.96 -11.73 0.77
C PRO A 173 -11.49 -11.33 -0.60
N GLU A 174 -12.81 -11.43 -0.79
CA GLU A 174 -13.47 -11.01 -2.04
C GLU A 174 -13.17 -9.54 -2.33
N THR A 175 -13.29 -8.69 -1.30
CA THR A 175 -12.96 -7.27 -1.38
C THR A 175 -12.03 -6.85 -0.24
N VAL A 176 -11.18 -5.88 -0.52
CA VAL A 176 -10.36 -5.17 0.45
C VAL A 176 -10.79 -3.71 0.50
N LEU A 177 -11.04 -3.20 1.70
CA LEU A 177 -11.33 -1.78 1.89
C LEU A 177 -10.04 -0.97 1.75
N VAL A 178 -9.99 -0.03 0.80
CA VAL A 178 -8.81 0.80 0.54
C VAL A 178 -9.10 2.29 0.71
N LEU A 179 -8.09 3.06 1.12
CA LEU A 179 -8.13 4.52 1.08
C LEU A 179 -8.30 4.99 -0.37
N ASP A 180 -9.27 5.87 -0.60
CA ASP A 180 -9.64 6.31 -1.95
C ASP A 180 -8.48 7.01 -2.69
N THR A 181 -8.45 6.93 -4.02
CA THR A 181 -7.29 7.35 -4.83
C THR A 181 -6.94 8.82 -4.63
N ARG A 182 -7.95 9.69 -4.57
CA ARG A 182 -7.77 11.13 -4.33
C ARG A 182 -6.99 11.45 -3.04
N TRP A 183 -7.21 10.68 -1.99
CA TRP A 183 -6.49 10.83 -0.73
C TRP A 183 -5.06 10.31 -0.84
N GLN A 184 -4.84 9.23 -1.57
CA GLN A 184 -3.49 8.74 -1.86
C GLN A 184 -2.68 9.73 -2.70
N ILE A 185 -3.31 10.35 -3.71
CA ILE A 185 -2.71 11.42 -4.51
C ILE A 185 -2.31 12.57 -3.59
N ALA A 186 -3.23 13.10 -2.79
CA ALA A 186 -2.98 14.20 -1.87
C ALA A 186 -1.84 13.90 -0.88
N GLN A 187 -1.85 12.71 -0.26
CA GLN A 187 -0.82 12.29 0.69
C GLN A 187 0.55 12.13 0.05
N LYS A 188 0.62 11.64 -1.20
CA LYS A 188 1.86 11.47 -1.97
C LYS A 188 2.41 12.80 -2.48
N LEU A 189 1.55 13.68 -2.97
CA LEU A 189 1.94 15.03 -3.38
C LEU A 189 2.52 15.81 -2.21
N HIS A 190 1.88 15.76 -1.04
CA HIS A 190 2.43 16.36 0.17
C HIS A 190 3.76 15.71 0.56
N ALA A 191 3.82 14.38 0.56
CA ALA A 191 5.03 13.64 0.93
C ALA A 191 6.26 13.93 0.04
N VAL A 192 6.07 13.98 -1.28
CA VAL A 192 7.17 14.17 -2.26
C VAL A 192 7.63 15.63 -2.35
N THR A 193 6.79 16.58 -1.91
CA THR A 193 7.10 18.01 -1.86
C THR A 193 7.49 18.49 -0.45
N GLU A 194 7.58 17.57 0.52
CA GLU A 194 8.00 17.88 1.89
C GLU A 194 9.45 18.37 1.88
N GLU A 195 9.67 19.56 2.47
CA GLU A 195 10.99 20.12 2.68
C GLU A 195 11.48 19.75 4.09
N TYR A 196 12.68 19.19 4.18
CA TYR A 196 13.29 18.87 5.47
C TYR A 196 14.17 20.02 5.94
N PRO A 197 14.17 20.32 7.25
CA PRO A 197 15.19 21.18 7.85
C PRO A 197 16.60 20.66 7.56
N ASP A 198 17.59 21.54 7.64
CA ASP A 198 19.02 21.22 7.56
C ASP A 198 19.52 20.74 6.18
N GLY A 199 18.73 20.97 5.12
CA GLY A 199 19.12 20.64 3.74
C GLY A 199 19.12 19.13 3.45
N TYR A 200 18.46 18.33 4.29
CA TYR A 200 18.28 16.91 4.03
C TYR A 200 17.41 16.71 2.77
N GLU A 201 17.95 16.05 1.76
CA GLU A 201 17.20 15.77 0.54
C GLU A 201 16.08 14.77 0.83
N ASN A 202 14.85 15.14 0.49
CA ASN A 202 13.68 14.29 0.66
C ASN A 202 13.86 13.00 -0.15
N PRO A 203 13.86 11.78 0.42
CA PRO A 203 14.19 10.55 -0.32
C PRO A 203 13.04 9.96 -1.15
N ARG A 204 11.96 10.71 -1.39
CA ARG A 204 10.67 10.20 -1.90
C ARG A 204 10.51 10.16 -3.42
N PHE A 205 11.59 9.92 -4.15
CA PHE A 205 11.53 9.73 -5.61
C PHE A 205 10.51 8.65 -6.04
N ARG A 206 10.23 7.64 -5.19
CA ARG A 206 9.26 6.58 -5.45
C ARG A 206 7.83 7.09 -5.59
N ASP A 207 7.49 8.22 -4.94
CA ASP A 207 6.16 8.80 -5.04
C ASP A 207 5.91 9.38 -6.44
N LEU A 208 6.94 9.74 -7.22
CA LEU A 208 6.79 10.17 -8.62
C LEU A 208 6.20 9.07 -9.50
N VAL A 209 6.66 7.83 -9.31
CA VAL A 209 6.12 6.65 -10.00
C VAL A 209 4.68 6.39 -9.56
N ASP A 210 4.44 6.39 -8.25
CA ASP A 210 3.11 6.10 -7.72
C ASP A 210 2.08 7.16 -8.17
N LEU A 211 2.48 8.43 -8.29
CA LEU A 211 1.63 9.53 -8.77
C LEU A 211 1.28 9.42 -10.25
N GLN A 212 2.25 9.07 -11.10
CA GLN A 212 1.99 8.82 -12.53
C GLN A 212 1.03 7.64 -12.72
N LEU A 213 1.20 6.57 -11.95
CA LEU A 213 0.29 5.43 -11.99
C LEU A 213 -1.11 5.81 -11.47
N LEU A 214 -1.20 6.59 -10.39
CA LEU A 214 -2.48 7.06 -9.86
C LEU A 214 -3.21 8.01 -10.81
N GLU A 215 -2.47 8.86 -11.53
CA GLU A 215 -3.04 9.71 -12.57
C GLU A 215 -3.67 8.86 -13.69
N ALA A 216 -2.97 7.81 -14.14
CA ALA A 216 -3.44 6.91 -15.19
C ALA A 216 -4.72 6.13 -14.83
N LEU A 217 -5.12 6.07 -13.56
CA LEU A 217 -6.41 5.51 -13.12
C LEU A 217 -7.59 6.48 -13.27
N GLU A 218 -7.45 7.55 -14.06
CA GLU A 218 -8.48 8.57 -14.29
C GLU A 218 -8.93 9.26 -13.00
N ALA A 219 -8.03 10.06 -12.42
CA ALA A 219 -8.34 10.84 -11.24
C ALA A 219 -9.44 11.89 -11.52
N ASP A 220 -10.51 11.89 -10.71
CA ASP A 220 -11.46 12.99 -10.62
C ASP A 220 -10.74 14.21 -10.02
N LEU A 221 -10.35 15.15 -10.90
CA LEU A 221 -9.51 16.30 -10.53
C LEU A 221 -10.17 17.23 -9.50
N PRO A 222 -11.47 17.60 -9.60
CA PRO A 222 -12.13 18.41 -8.58
C PRO A 222 -12.09 17.77 -7.18
N THR A 223 -12.35 16.45 -7.09
CA THR A 223 -12.28 15.78 -5.79
C THR A 223 -10.84 15.56 -5.30
N ALA A 224 -9.89 15.38 -6.22
CA ALA A 224 -8.47 15.37 -5.89
C ALA A 224 -8.00 16.71 -5.33
N ARG A 225 -8.47 17.83 -5.89
CA ARG A 225 -8.18 19.19 -5.40
C ARG A 225 -8.63 19.36 -3.96
N GLN A 226 -9.88 19.02 -3.67
CA GLN A 226 -10.41 19.09 -2.30
C GLN A 226 -9.60 18.24 -1.32
N ALA A 227 -9.22 17.02 -1.71
CA ALA A 227 -8.38 16.17 -0.88
C ALA A 227 -6.98 16.77 -0.67
N CYS A 228 -6.38 17.37 -1.70
CA CYS A 228 -5.08 18.03 -1.59
C CYS A 228 -5.14 19.24 -0.65
N GLU A 229 -6.10 20.14 -0.82
CA GLU A 229 -6.29 21.30 0.07
C GLU A 229 -6.46 20.85 1.53
N GLN A 230 -7.21 19.78 1.78
CA GLN A 230 -7.43 19.27 3.14
C GLN A 230 -6.18 18.61 3.73
N VAL A 231 -5.47 17.76 2.98
CA VAL A 231 -4.24 17.10 3.47
C VAL A 231 -3.14 18.12 3.73
N PHE A 232 -2.92 19.07 2.82
CA PHE A 232 -1.88 20.09 2.99
C PHE A 232 -2.19 20.99 4.19
N THR A 233 -3.46 21.36 4.37
CA THR A 233 -3.89 22.11 5.56
C THR A 233 -3.69 21.32 6.85
N ALA A 234 -4.09 20.05 6.88
CA ALA A 234 -4.01 19.20 8.07
C ALA A 234 -2.56 18.89 8.50
N ARG A 235 -1.67 18.67 7.52
CA ARG A 235 -0.25 18.36 7.78
C ARG A 235 0.61 19.60 7.99
N GLY A 236 0.24 20.74 7.41
CA GLY A 236 1.06 21.95 7.41
C GLY A 236 2.38 21.76 6.65
N GLY A 237 3.34 22.64 6.93
CA GLY A 237 4.62 22.69 6.21
C GLY A 237 4.49 23.54 4.95
N GLN A 238 4.51 22.88 3.79
CA GLN A 238 4.30 23.53 2.49
C GLN A 238 2.81 23.75 2.17
N THR A 239 2.52 24.76 1.35
CA THR A 239 1.14 25.13 0.97
C THR A 239 0.72 24.47 -0.35
N TRP A 240 -0.60 24.35 -0.54
CA TRP A 240 -1.18 23.91 -1.81
C TRP A 240 -1.43 25.12 -2.75
N PRO A 241 -1.14 25.03 -4.06
CA PRO A 241 -0.42 23.93 -4.72
C PRO A 241 1.08 24.03 -4.47
N PRO A 242 1.78 22.90 -4.25
CA PRO A 242 3.22 22.91 -4.07
C PRO A 242 3.93 23.09 -5.42
N ARG A 243 5.19 23.50 -5.32
CA ARG A 243 6.14 23.35 -6.41
C ARG A 243 6.97 22.08 -6.19
N LEU A 244 7.01 21.20 -7.17
CA LEU A 244 7.83 20.01 -7.16
C LEU A 244 9.22 20.33 -7.74
N VAL A 245 10.27 19.90 -7.04
CA VAL A 245 11.66 20.11 -7.45
C VAL A 245 12.38 18.78 -7.40
N ALA A 246 13.04 18.40 -8.50
CA ALA A 246 13.88 17.21 -8.55
C ALA A 246 15.09 17.38 -7.61
N GLN A 247 15.35 16.37 -6.79
CA GLN A 247 16.57 16.32 -5.97
C GLN A 247 17.67 15.55 -6.73
N PRO A 248 18.94 15.98 -6.64
CA PRO A 248 20.05 15.26 -7.28
C PRO A 248 20.11 13.77 -6.89
N SER A 249 19.86 13.44 -5.63
CA SER A 249 19.85 12.05 -5.15
C SER A 249 18.78 11.16 -5.78
N TRP A 250 17.80 11.71 -6.51
CA TRP A 250 16.69 10.94 -7.07
C TRP A 250 17.03 10.27 -8.39
N ARG A 251 18.00 10.80 -9.15
CA ARG A 251 18.25 10.41 -10.54
C ARG A 251 18.42 8.91 -10.72
N GLU A 252 19.37 8.31 -10.01
CA GLU A 252 19.67 6.89 -10.11
C GLU A 252 18.51 6.02 -9.62
N GLY A 253 17.92 6.38 -8.47
CA GLY A 253 16.84 5.63 -7.85
C GLY A 253 15.55 5.64 -8.67
N TYR A 254 15.20 6.79 -9.24
CA TYR A 254 14.03 6.94 -10.11
C TYR A 254 14.23 6.19 -11.43
N ALA A 255 15.37 6.37 -12.10
CA ALA A 255 15.65 5.71 -13.37
C ALA A 255 15.57 4.19 -13.26
N ALA A 256 16.22 3.61 -12.24
CA ALA A 256 16.16 2.17 -11.99
C ALA A 256 14.73 1.67 -11.73
N LEU A 257 13.93 2.43 -10.99
CA LEU A 257 12.54 2.06 -10.70
C LEU A 257 11.63 2.19 -11.93
N ALA A 258 11.81 3.24 -12.74
CA ALA A 258 11.07 3.43 -13.98
C ALA A 258 11.39 2.31 -14.98
N GLU A 259 12.66 1.91 -15.09
CA GLU A 259 13.08 0.77 -15.91
C GLU A 259 12.49 -0.56 -15.43
N GLU A 260 12.52 -0.83 -14.12
CA GLU A 260 11.92 -2.03 -13.52
C GLU A 260 10.42 -2.15 -13.86
N LEU A 261 9.73 -1.01 -13.90
CA LEU A 261 8.30 -0.95 -14.17
C LEU A 261 7.95 -0.73 -15.65
N HIS A 262 8.96 -0.66 -16.53
CA HIS A 262 8.80 -0.32 -17.93
C HIS A 262 8.00 0.98 -18.16
N MET A 263 8.22 1.96 -17.26
CA MET A 263 7.58 3.27 -17.31
C MET A 263 8.44 4.28 -18.07
N SER A 264 7.77 5.24 -18.69
CA SER A 264 8.38 6.43 -19.28
C SER A 264 7.74 7.68 -18.65
N PRO A 265 8.53 8.73 -18.36
CA PRO A 265 9.97 8.87 -18.60
C PRO A 265 10.85 8.13 -17.58
N THR A 266 12.08 7.76 -17.97
CA THR A 266 13.13 7.24 -17.07
C THR A 266 14.03 8.34 -16.50
N ASP A 267 14.00 9.54 -17.10
CA ASP A 267 14.65 10.74 -16.62
C ASP A 267 13.81 11.42 -15.52
N VAL A 268 14.43 11.76 -14.38
CA VAL A 268 13.70 12.25 -13.20
C VAL A 268 13.21 13.68 -13.38
N GLU A 269 13.93 14.51 -14.12
CA GLU A 269 13.52 15.88 -14.43
C GLU A 269 12.22 15.87 -15.24
N THR A 270 12.17 15.04 -16.28
CA THR A 270 10.95 14.85 -17.09
C THR A 270 9.80 14.27 -16.27
N ALA A 271 10.09 13.37 -15.32
CA ALA A 271 9.08 12.81 -14.41
C ALA A 271 8.52 13.87 -13.46
N VAL A 272 9.38 14.75 -12.93
CA VAL A 272 8.97 15.88 -12.11
C VAL A 272 8.09 16.84 -12.91
N ASP A 273 8.45 17.14 -14.16
CA ASP A 273 7.62 17.99 -15.02
C ASP A 273 6.24 17.36 -15.29
N THR A 274 6.20 16.03 -15.48
CA THR A 274 4.95 15.28 -15.65
C THR A 274 4.06 15.40 -14.41
N VAL A 275 4.63 15.18 -13.22
CA VAL A 275 3.88 15.28 -11.96
C VAL A 275 3.52 16.73 -11.63
N GLN A 276 4.36 17.71 -11.98
CA GLN A 276 4.02 19.13 -11.83
C GLN A 276 2.83 19.52 -12.72
N ALA A 277 2.80 19.07 -13.98
CA ALA A 277 1.65 19.29 -14.84
C ALA A 277 0.36 18.61 -14.32
N PHE A 278 0.50 17.51 -13.57
CA PHE A 278 -0.62 16.92 -12.84
C PHE A 278 -1.07 17.79 -11.66
N ILE A 279 -0.15 18.30 -10.85
CA ILE A 279 -0.45 19.25 -9.77
C ILE A 279 -1.21 20.47 -10.32
N ASP A 280 -0.74 21.05 -11.43
CA ASP A 280 -1.32 22.27 -12.01
C ASP A 280 -2.75 22.04 -12.53
N ARG A 281 -3.01 20.87 -13.13
CA ARG A 281 -4.38 20.47 -13.54
C ARG A 281 -5.29 20.25 -12.34
N ILE A 282 -4.81 19.64 -11.26
CA ILE A 282 -5.61 19.49 -10.03
C ILE A 282 -5.92 20.89 -9.46
N ALA A 283 -4.93 21.78 -9.41
CA ALA A 283 -5.09 23.11 -8.82
C ALA A 283 -6.09 24.01 -9.58
N THR A 284 -6.32 23.73 -10.86
CA THR A 284 -7.23 24.51 -11.74
C THR A 284 -8.60 23.87 -11.94
N ALA A 285 -8.81 22.64 -11.46
CA ALA A 285 -10.07 21.91 -11.55
C ALA A 285 -11.17 22.42 -10.61
#